data_AF-A0A5X6X2H1-F1
#
_entry.id   AF-A0A5X6X2H1-F1
#
_cell.length_a   1.000
_cell.length_b   1.000
_cell.length_c   1.000
_cell.angle_alpha   90.00
_cell.angle_beta   90.00
_cell.angle_gamma   90.00
#
_symmetry.space_group_name_H-M   'P 1'
#
loop_
_entity.id
_entity.type
_entity.pdbx_description
1 polymer ?
#
loop_
_entity_poly.entity_id
_entity_poly.type
_entity_poly.pdbx_seq_one_letter_code
_entity_poly.pdbx_strand_id
1 'polypeptide(L)'
;ENKKTKFLLVVLILLASMFFIIGPMIFLKSPIYAPRVLIGMGGFMFFCCLCVFYAFEDKQLISRIYFSFILLISTIFSYGAYNAINAQFQLEESIVNRISQDIDHLGFGRDKKNIKFIGTEPYASINENIVIKHPLMRELIPRIINNNWMWSEVLMQRNVFSRNYRLYDKEVKLENGWKKSGNNVYDIGVVGETIVVRFN
;
A
#
# COMPACT_ATOMS: atom_id res chain seq x y z
N GLU A 1 28.55 -35.27 -0.95
CA GLU A 1 27.14 -35.27 -0.50
C GLU A 1 26.26 -36.03 -1.48
N ASN A 2 25.32 -36.84 -0.97
CA ASN A 2 24.44 -37.66 -1.80
C ASN A 2 23.35 -36.77 -2.43
N LYS A 3 23.10 -36.89 -3.74
CA LYS A 3 22.13 -36.05 -4.50
C LYS A 3 20.73 -36.07 -3.87
N LYS A 4 20.36 -37.20 -3.25
CA LYS A 4 19.12 -37.37 -2.48
C LYS A 4 19.03 -36.47 -1.24
N THR A 5 20.14 -36.27 -0.52
CA THR A 5 20.20 -35.43 0.69
C THR A 5 20.03 -33.96 0.34
N LYS A 6 20.70 -33.48 -0.73
CA LYS A 6 20.53 -32.10 -1.24
C LYS A 6 19.08 -31.85 -1.66
N PHE A 7 18.47 -32.79 -2.38
CA PHE A 7 17.07 -32.68 -2.79
C PHE A 7 16.11 -32.61 -1.61
N LEU A 8 16.28 -33.48 -0.60
CA LEU A 8 15.46 -33.46 0.61
C LEU A 8 15.58 -32.14 1.37
N LEU A 9 16.79 -31.59 1.47
CA LEU A 9 17.06 -30.29 2.09
C LEU A 9 16.35 -29.14 1.36
N VAL A 10 16.41 -29.12 0.02
CA VAL A 10 15.70 -28.12 -0.78
C VAL A 10 14.19 -28.20 -0.54
N VAL A 11 13.60 -29.40 -0.55
CA VAL A 11 12.16 -29.58 -0.30
C VAL A 11 11.76 -29.10 1.10
N LEU A 12 12.55 -29.42 2.14
CA LEU A 12 12.29 -28.97 3.51
C LEU A 12 12.39 -27.45 3.65
N ILE A 13 13.39 -26.84 3.01
CA ILE A 13 13.57 -25.38 3.02
C ILE A 13 12.39 -24.69 2.31
N LEU A 14 11.93 -25.23 1.17
CA LEU A 14 10.76 -24.72 0.43
C LEU A 14 9.48 -24.77 1.27
N LEU A 15 9.25 -25.88 1.97
CA LEU A 15 8.08 -26.03 2.85
C LEU A 15 8.15 -25.09 4.06
N ALA A 16 9.31 -24.96 4.70
CA ALA A 16 9.50 -24.08 5.85
C ALA A 16 9.25 -22.61 5.49
N SER A 17 9.67 -22.18 4.30
CA SER A 17 9.56 -20.79 3.83
C SER A 17 8.15 -20.39 3.39
N MET A 18 7.32 -21.33 2.91
CA MET A 18 5.88 -21.06 2.76
C MET A 18 5.22 -20.71 4.10
N PHE A 19 5.68 -21.32 5.20
CA PHE A 19 5.20 -21.01 6.54
C PHE A 19 5.63 -19.62 7.04
N PHE A 20 6.75 -19.08 6.57
CA PHE A 20 7.17 -17.72 6.94
C PHE A 20 6.30 -16.62 6.30
N ILE A 21 5.69 -16.88 5.14
CA ILE A 21 4.79 -15.92 4.48
C ILE A 21 3.39 -15.98 5.10
N ILE A 22 2.85 -17.19 5.24
CA ILE A 22 1.47 -17.38 5.72
C ILE A 22 1.38 -17.34 7.24
N GLY A 23 2.43 -17.78 7.94
CA GLY A 23 2.50 -17.89 9.40
C GLY A 23 2.11 -16.60 10.12
N PRO A 24 2.73 -15.44 9.82
CA PRO A 24 2.33 -14.17 10.43
C PRO A 24 0.85 -13.84 10.19
N MET A 25 0.31 -14.13 9.00
CA MET A 25 -1.09 -13.84 8.67
C MET A 25 -2.09 -14.64 9.52
N ILE A 26 -1.73 -15.85 9.97
CA ILE A 26 -2.59 -16.68 10.84
C ILE A 26 -2.79 -16.01 12.22
N PHE A 27 -1.82 -15.24 12.69
CA PHE A 27 -1.89 -14.58 14.00
C PHE A 27 -2.58 -13.20 13.97
N LEU A 28 -2.88 -12.66 12.78
CA LEU A 28 -3.58 -11.38 12.65
C LEU A 28 -5.09 -11.56 12.91
N LYS A 29 -5.67 -10.68 13.75
CA LYS A 29 -7.13 -10.63 13.97
C LYS A 29 -7.94 -10.35 12.70
N SER A 30 -7.35 -9.60 11.76
CA SER A 30 -7.95 -9.24 10.48
C SER A 30 -6.89 -9.30 9.38
N PRO A 31 -6.63 -10.48 8.79
CA PRO A 31 -5.65 -10.63 7.73
C PRO A 31 -6.07 -9.85 6.47
N ILE A 32 -5.15 -9.04 5.93
CA ILE A 32 -5.38 -8.29 4.70
C ILE A 32 -4.88 -9.12 3.53
N TYR A 33 -5.81 -9.68 2.75
CA TYR A 33 -5.51 -10.40 1.53
C TYR A 33 -5.43 -9.43 0.35
N ALA A 34 -4.24 -8.89 0.11
CA ALA A 34 -3.97 -8.03 -1.05
C ALA A 34 -2.64 -8.42 -1.72
N PRO A 35 -2.52 -8.30 -3.05
CA PRO A 35 -1.28 -8.63 -3.78
C PRO A 35 -0.05 -7.93 -3.19
N ARG A 36 -0.20 -6.70 -2.69
CA ARG A 36 0.87 -5.94 -2.04
C ARG A 36 1.42 -6.58 -0.74
N VAL A 37 0.62 -7.37 -0.04
CA VAL A 37 1.06 -8.08 1.19
C VAL A 37 1.90 -9.31 0.84
N LEU A 38 1.72 -9.85 -0.37
CA LEU A 38 2.46 -10.98 -0.91
C LEU A 38 3.76 -10.57 -1.63
N ILE A 39 4.20 -9.31 -1.56
CA ILE A 39 5.45 -8.88 -2.19
C ILE A 39 6.66 -9.70 -1.68
N GLY A 40 6.64 -10.12 -0.41
CA GLY A 40 7.64 -11.03 0.15
C GLY A 40 7.69 -12.42 -0.51
N MET A 41 6.61 -12.84 -1.19
CA MET A 41 6.56 -14.09 -1.96
C MET A 41 7.53 -14.04 -3.15
N GLY A 42 7.78 -12.87 -3.74
CA GLY A 42 8.76 -12.73 -4.83
C GLY A 42 10.18 -13.07 -4.37
N GLY A 43 10.59 -12.57 -3.21
CA GLY A 43 11.89 -12.91 -2.61
C GLY A 43 12.02 -14.38 -2.25
N PHE A 44 10.93 -14.99 -1.77
CA PHE A 44 10.87 -16.43 -1.53
C PHE A 44 11.04 -17.22 -2.84
N MET A 45 10.25 -16.95 -3.88
CA MET A 45 10.35 -17.62 -5.17
C MET A 45 11.75 -17.47 -5.79
N PHE A 46 12.37 -16.30 -5.63
CA PHE A 46 13.76 -16.09 -6.02
C PHE A 46 14.74 -17.03 -5.30
N PHE A 47 14.63 -17.12 -3.97
CA PHE A 47 15.46 -18.02 -3.18
C PHE A 47 15.24 -19.50 -3.54
N CYS A 48 14.00 -19.91 -3.81
CA CYS A 48 13.68 -21.25 -4.32
C CYS A 48 14.46 -21.57 -5.59
N CYS A 49 14.40 -20.65 -6.56
CA CYS A 49 15.07 -20.80 -7.83
C CYS A 49 16.59 -20.84 -7.66
N LEU A 50 17.16 -20.03 -6.76
CA LEU A 50 18.59 -20.10 -6.41
C LEU A 50 18.97 -21.46 -5.81
N CYS A 51 18.19 -21.97 -4.84
CA CYS A 51 18.46 -23.28 -4.23
C CYS A 51 18.43 -24.41 -5.27
N VAL A 52 17.46 -24.38 -6.18
CA VAL A 52 17.38 -25.33 -7.31
C VAL A 52 18.60 -25.16 -8.22
N PHE A 53 18.94 -23.93 -8.60
CA PHE A 53 20.08 -23.66 -9.47
C PHE A 53 21.41 -24.18 -8.89
N TYR A 54 21.65 -23.98 -7.59
CA TYR A 54 22.83 -24.51 -6.90
C TYR A 54 22.78 -26.03 -6.68
N ALA A 55 21.61 -26.61 -6.39
CA ALA A 55 21.49 -28.04 -6.10
C ALA A 55 21.68 -28.93 -7.34
N PHE A 56 21.33 -28.44 -8.52
CA PHE A 56 21.37 -29.22 -9.75
C PHE A 56 22.64 -29.02 -10.60
N GLU A 57 23.61 -28.21 -10.13
CA GLU A 57 24.91 -27.97 -10.79
C GLU A 57 24.79 -27.82 -12.32
N ASP A 58 23.75 -27.10 -12.77
CA ASP A 58 23.46 -27.04 -14.19
C ASP A 58 24.54 -26.23 -14.91
N LYS A 59 25.38 -26.94 -15.67
CA LYS A 59 26.45 -26.36 -16.49
C LYS A 59 25.91 -25.77 -17.79
N GLN A 60 24.62 -25.99 -18.10
CA GLN A 60 24.04 -25.51 -19.34
C GLN A 60 23.84 -23.99 -19.30
N LEU A 61 24.50 -23.29 -20.22
CA LEU A 61 24.45 -21.84 -20.38
C LEU A 61 23.01 -21.31 -20.55
N ILE A 62 22.14 -22.09 -21.20
CA ILE A 62 20.74 -21.74 -21.50
C ILE A 62 19.93 -21.52 -20.20
N SER A 63 20.07 -22.42 -19.22
CA SER A 63 19.38 -22.34 -17.93
C SER A 63 19.76 -21.05 -17.17
N ARG A 64 21.04 -20.66 -17.24
CA ARG A 64 21.56 -19.41 -16.65
C ARG A 64 21.00 -18.17 -17.33
N ILE A 65 20.95 -18.17 -18.67
CA ILE A 65 20.40 -17.05 -19.44
C ILE A 65 18.91 -16.87 -19.10
N TYR A 66 18.14 -17.97 -19.06
CA TYR A 66 16.72 -17.92 -18.75
C TYR A 66 16.45 -17.42 -17.33
N PHE A 67 17.21 -17.93 -16.35
CA PHE A 67 17.12 -17.46 -14.97
C PHE A 67 17.43 -15.96 -14.86
N SER A 68 18.56 -15.51 -15.42
CA SER A 68 18.94 -14.09 -15.43
C SER A 68 17.89 -13.20 -16.12
N PHE A 69 17.28 -13.68 -17.19
CA PHE A 69 16.21 -12.95 -17.89
C PHE A 69 14.97 -12.79 -17.01
N ILE A 70 14.52 -13.84 -16.32
CA ILE A 70 13.41 -13.76 -15.37
C ILE A 70 13.70 -12.76 -14.25
N LEU A 71 14.93 -12.78 -13.70
CA LEU A 71 15.34 -11.83 -12.68
C LEU A 71 15.29 -10.40 -13.18
N LEU A 72 15.78 -10.16 -14.39
CA LEU A 72 15.78 -8.84 -15.01
C LEU A 72 14.34 -8.31 -15.14
N ILE A 73 13.43 -9.10 -15.71
CA ILE A 73 12.01 -8.71 -15.86
C ILE A 73 11.35 -8.46 -14.50
N SER A 74 11.59 -9.33 -13.52
CA SER A 74 11.04 -9.18 -12.16
C SER A 74 11.55 -7.92 -11.46
N THR A 75 12.81 -7.57 -11.69
CA THR A 75 13.45 -6.38 -11.12
C THR A 75 12.89 -5.11 -11.76
N ILE A 76 12.74 -5.10 -13.10
CA ILE A 76 12.13 -3.98 -13.83
C ILE A 76 10.69 -3.76 -13.38
N PHE A 77 9.90 -4.83 -13.26
CA PHE A 77 8.52 -4.75 -12.76
C PHE A 77 8.47 -4.21 -11.33
N SER A 78 9.30 -4.75 -10.43
CA SER A 78 9.34 -4.32 -9.02
C SER A 78 9.75 -2.86 -8.89
N TYR A 79 10.73 -2.40 -9.68
CA TYR A 79 11.16 -1.01 -9.71
C TYR A 79 10.04 -0.08 -10.20
N GLY A 80 9.34 -0.46 -11.27
CA GLY A 80 8.19 0.29 -11.78
C GLY A 80 7.05 0.37 -10.76
N ALA A 81 6.72 -0.75 -10.12
CA ALA A 81 5.70 -0.80 -9.08
C ALA A 81 6.07 0.06 -7.87
N TYR A 82 7.33 0.01 -7.41
CA TYR A 82 7.81 0.83 -6.32
C TYR A 82 7.72 2.33 -6.63
N ASN A 83 8.14 2.74 -7.83
CA ASN A 83 8.05 4.15 -8.25
C ASN A 83 6.60 4.63 -8.29
N ALA A 84 5.68 3.80 -8.77
CA ALA A 84 4.25 4.11 -8.79
C ALA A 84 3.68 4.28 -7.36
N ILE A 85 4.04 3.37 -6.45
CA ILE A 85 3.65 3.45 -5.03
C ILE A 85 4.21 4.73 -4.39
N ASN A 86 5.49 5.03 -4.62
CA ASN A 86 6.14 6.21 -4.06
C ASN A 86 5.53 7.51 -4.60
N ALA A 87 5.21 7.58 -5.89
CA ALA A 87 4.54 8.73 -6.48
C ALA A 87 3.12 8.93 -5.91
N GLN A 88 2.38 7.85 -5.67
CA GLN A 88 1.09 7.90 -5.00
C GLN A 88 1.23 8.44 -3.57
N PHE A 89 2.20 7.93 -2.82
CA PHE A 89 2.45 8.33 -1.45
C PHE A 89 2.80 9.83 -1.32
N GLN A 90 3.60 10.36 -2.25
CA GLN A 90 3.92 11.79 -2.29
C GLN A 90 2.69 12.66 -2.57
N LEU A 91 1.77 12.21 -3.43
CA LEU A 91 0.50 12.89 -3.64
C LEU A 91 -0.34 12.88 -2.36
N GLU A 92 -0.46 11.73 -1.71
CA GLU A 92 -1.23 11.59 -0.47
C GLU A 92 -0.67 12.48 0.65
N GLU A 93 0.65 12.56 0.81
CA GLU A 93 1.31 13.52 1.72
C GLU A 93 0.94 14.96 1.37
N SER A 94 0.94 15.33 0.08
CA SER A 94 0.55 16.66 -0.37
C SER A 94 -0.92 16.97 -0.05
N ILE A 95 -1.82 16.01 -0.27
CA ILE A 95 -3.25 16.12 0.04
C ILE A 95 -3.45 16.32 1.54
N VAL A 96 -2.83 15.49 2.37
CA VAL A 96 -2.88 15.62 3.84
C VAL A 96 -2.37 17.00 4.28
N ASN A 97 -1.26 17.46 3.72
CA ASN A 97 -0.72 18.77 4.06
C ASN A 97 -1.67 19.91 3.69
N ARG A 98 -2.31 19.83 2.53
CA ARG A 98 -3.33 20.81 2.10
C ARG A 98 -4.56 20.78 3.00
N ILE A 99 -5.05 19.59 3.35
CA ILE A 99 -6.18 19.44 4.29
C ILE A 99 -5.84 20.09 5.63
N SER A 100 -4.66 19.82 6.19
CA SER A 100 -4.25 20.41 7.46
C SER A 100 -4.13 21.93 7.40
N GLN A 101 -3.64 22.48 6.29
CA GLN A 101 -3.58 23.92 6.05
C GLN A 101 -4.98 24.54 5.91
N ASP A 102 -5.88 23.89 5.18
CA ASP A 102 -7.26 24.35 5.01
C ASP A 102 -8.00 24.37 6.35
N ILE A 103 -7.81 23.34 7.18
CA ILE A 103 -8.43 23.27 8.51
C ILE A 103 -7.93 24.42 9.40
N ASP A 104 -6.62 24.70 9.40
CA ASP A 104 -6.03 25.78 10.19
C ASP A 104 -6.47 27.16 9.68
N HIS A 105 -6.45 27.36 8.36
CA HIS A 105 -6.84 28.63 7.72
C HIS A 105 -8.32 28.96 7.94
N LEU A 106 -9.20 27.96 7.85
CA LEU A 106 -10.64 28.12 8.06
C LEU A 106 -11.03 28.17 9.55
N GLY A 107 -10.10 27.83 10.45
CA GLY A 107 -10.23 28.01 11.89
C GLY A 107 -11.26 27.13 12.60
N PHE A 108 -11.90 26.17 11.91
CA PHE A 108 -12.95 25.33 12.51
C PHE A 108 -12.41 24.06 13.21
N GLY A 109 -11.12 23.75 13.05
CA GLY A 109 -10.55 22.48 13.54
C GLY A 109 -9.91 22.52 14.93
N ARG A 110 -9.71 23.70 15.53
CA ARG A 110 -8.93 23.85 16.78
C ARG A 110 -9.48 23.06 17.97
N ASP A 111 -10.80 22.92 18.04
CA ASP A 111 -11.47 22.24 19.16
C ASP A 111 -11.86 20.78 18.81
N LYS A 112 -11.59 20.34 17.59
CA LYS A 112 -12.04 19.05 17.07
C LYS A 112 -10.90 18.04 17.09
N LYS A 113 -11.22 16.80 17.46
CA LYS A 113 -10.24 15.69 17.51
C LYS A 113 -10.54 14.59 16.50
N ASN A 114 -11.72 14.59 15.91
CA ASN A 114 -12.17 13.52 15.02
C ASN A 114 -12.12 14.01 13.58
N ILE A 115 -11.56 13.18 12.69
CA ILE A 115 -11.58 13.38 11.25
C ILE A 115 -12.20 12.18 10.55
N LYS A 116 -13.06 12.44 9.56
CA LYS A 116 -13.69 11.43 8.72
C LYS A 116 -13.32 11.69 7.27
N PHE A 117 -12.78 10.67 6.60
CA PHE A 117 -12.66 10.67 5.15
C PHE A 117 -13.89 10.01 4.54
N ILE A 118 -14.38 10.56 3.43
CA ILE A 118 -15.48 10.02 2.64
C ILE A 118 -14.99 9.88 1.20
N GLY A 119 -15.02 8.65 0.69
CA GLY A 119 -14.50 8.31 -0.62
C GLY A 119 -13.03 7.92 -0.58
N THR A 120 -12.40 7.99 -1.74
CA THR A 120 -10.99 7.66 -1.94
C THR A 120 -10.34 8.77 -2.74
N GLU A 121 -9.13 9.12 -2.36
CA GLU A 121 -8.28 10.03 -3.09
C GLU A 121 -8.07 9.60 -4.56
N PRO A 122 -7.75 10.56 -5.45
CA PRO A 122 -7.37 10.25 -6.82
C PRO A 122 -6.01 9.55 -6.90
N TYR A 123 -5.74 8.95 -8.05
CA TYR A 123 -4.40 8.48 -8.37
C TYR A 123 -3.48 9.67 -8.72
N ALA A 124 -2.19 9.52 -8.45
CA ALA A 124 -1.17 10.40 -9.01
C ALA A 124 -1.26 10.38 -10.54
N SER A 125 -1.01 11.51 -11.20
CA SER A 125 -1.16 11.65 -12.66
C SER A 125 -0.32 10.64 -13.44
N ILE A 126 0.85 10.26 -12.91
CA ILE A 126 1.69 9.22 -13.50
C ILE A 126 1.07 7.81 -13.41
N ASN A 127 0.24 7.56 -12.40
CA ASN A 127 -0.41 6.29 -12.13
C ASN A 127 -1.75 6.13 -12.84
N GLU A 128 -2.46 7.21 -13.17
CA GLU A 128 -3.78 7.15 -13.82
C GLU A 128 -3.80 6.24 -15.05
N ASN A 129 -2.86 6.46 -15.98
CA ASN A 129 -2.74 5.65 -17.18
C ASN A 129 -2.30 4.20 -16.88
N ILE A 130 -1.46 4.01 -15.85
CA ILE A 130 -0.93 2.71 -15.46
C ILE A 130 -2.06 1.83 -14.90
N VAL A 131 -2.90 2.36 -14.01
CA VAL A 131 -3.99 1.61 -13.38
C VAL A 131 -5.16 1.34 -14.34
N ILE A 132 -5.31 2.15 -15.39
CA ILE A 132 -6.28 1.88 -16.48
C ILE A 132 -5.78 0.73 -17.35
N LYS A 133 -4.51 0.74 -17.75
CA LYS A 133 -3.94 -0.27 -18.65
C LYS A 133 -3.61 -1.59 -17.95
N HIS A 134 -3.24 -1.56 -16.68
CA HIS A 134 -2.80 -2.72 -15.91
C HIS A 134 -3.59 -2.84 -14.61
N PRO A 135 -4.70 -3.61 -14.60
CA PRO A 135 -5.55 -3.78 -13.41
C PRO A 135 -4.78 -4.31 -12.18
N LEU A 136 -3.74 -5.13 -12.38
CA LEU A 136 -2.87 -5.59 -11.29
C LEU A 136 -2.20 -4.44 -10.53
N MET A 137 -1.85 -3.35 -11.22
CA MET A 137 -1.24 -2.17 -10.60
C MET A 137 -2.21 -1.43 -9.69
N ARG A 138 -3.52 -1.50 -9.98
CA ARG A 138 -4.57 -0.92 -9.12
C ARG A 138 -4.57 -1.55 -7.73
N GLU A 139 -4.31 -2.85 -7.64
CA GLU A 139 -4.27 -3.59 -6.38
C GLU A 139 -2.92 -3.45 -5.65
N LEU A 140 -1.85 -3.26 -6.41
CA LEU A 140 -0.49 -3.06 -5.89
C LEU A 140 -0.29 -1.66 -5.29
N ILE A 141 -0.82 -0.63 -5.95
CA ILE A 141 -0.72 0.77 -5.52
C ILE A 141 -1.78 1.02 -4.45
N PRO A 142 -1.41 1.13 -3.16
CA PRO A 142 -2.37 1.41 -2.12
C PRO A 142 -2.91 2.84 -2.28
N ARG A 143 -4.19 3.01 -1.95
CA ARG A 143 -4.80 4.32 -1.71
C ARG A 143 -5.03 4.45 -0.22
N ILE A 144 -4.12 5.18 0.44
CA ILE A 144 -4.01 5.23 1.90
C ILE A 144 -5.13 6.02 2.55
N ILE A 145 -5.61 7.09 1.91
CA ILE A 145 -6.64 7.98 2.46
C ILE A 145 -8.03 7.46 2.10
N ASN A 146 -8.49 6.48 2.87
CA ASN A 146 -9.75 5.79 2.63
C ASN A 146 -10.57 5.75 3.92
N ASN A 147 -11.87 6.03 3.80
CA ASN A 147 -12.94 5.98 4.81
C ASN A 147 -12.55 5.56 6.25
N ASN A 148 -12.11 4.31 6.44
CA ASN A 148 -11.88 3.69 7.75
C ASN A 148 -10.49 3.05 7.88
N TRP A 149 -9.52 3.44 7.05
CA TRP A 149 -8.21 2.81 7.09
C TRP A 149 -7.29 3.51 8.10
N MET A 150 -6.81 2.77 9.10
CA MET A 150 -5.88 3.30 10.13
C MET A 150 -4.67 4.05 9.54
N TRP A 151 -4.18 3.65 8.36
CA TRP A 151 -3.06 4.34 7.73
C TRP A 151 -3.40 5.77 7.29
N SER A 152 -4.67 6.12 7.07
CA SER A 152 -5.09 7.51 6.88
C SER A 152 -4.81 8.37 8.12
N GLU A 153 -5.06 7.82 9.32
CA GLU A 153 -4.71 8.49 10.58
C GLU A 153 -3.19 8.65 10.72
N VAL A 154 -2.44 7.57 10.49
CA VAL A 154 -0.97 7.59 10.58
C VAL A 154 -0.38 8.62 9.63
N LEU A 155 -0.91 8.72 8.41
CA LEU A 155 -0.46 9.70 7.42
C LEU A 155 -0.77 11.14 7.87
N MET A 156 -1.98 11.39 8.38
CA MET A 156 -2.35 12.69 8.97
C MET A 156 -1.43 13.07 10.13
N GLN A 157 -1.06 12.11 10.98
CA GLN A 157 -0.25 12.36 12.17
C GLN A 157 1.21 12.72 11.87
N ARG A 158 1.67 12.51 10.63
CA ARG A 158 3.01 12.94 10.20
C ARG A 158 3.12 14.46 10.04
N ASN A 159 2.01 15.15 9.86
CA ASN A 159 1.99 16.60 9.82
C ASN A 159 1.68 17.17 11.22
N VAL A 160 2.48 18.15 11.64
CA VAL A 160 2.41 18.80 12.96
C VAL A 160 1.02 19.41 13.24
N PHE A 161 0.38 19.99 12.23
CA PHE A 161 -0.93 20.63 12.36
C PHE A 161 -2.09 19.64 12.49
N SER A 162 -1.88 18.38 12.11
CA SER A 162 -2.90 17.32 12.12
C SER A 162 -2.62 16.17 13.07
N ARG A 163 -1.54 16.26 13.85
CA ARG A 163 -1.10 15.20 14.78
C ARG A 163 -2.13 14.79 15.82
N ASN A 164 -3.05 15.69 16.17
CA ASN A 164 -4.06 15.45 17.20
C ASN A 164 -5.36 14.85 16.65
N TYR A 165 -5.52 14.75 15.33
CA TYR A 165 -6.72 14.18 14.74
C TYR A 165 -6.66 12.65 14.77
N ARG A 166 -7.80 12.05 15.09
CA ARG A 166 -8.03 10.61 15.10
C ARG A 166 -9.10 10.25 14.08
N LEU A 167 -8.93 9.12 13.42
CA LEU A 167 -9.91 8.67 12.44
C LEU A 167 -11.22 8.31 13.13
N TYR A 168 -12.31 8.80 12.57
CA TYR A 168 -13.65 8.49 13.06
C TYR A 168 -14.23 7.31 12.27
N ASP A 169 -14.30 6.13 12.89
CA ASP A 169 -14.70 4.91 12.19
C ASP A 169 -16.20 4.81 11.91
N LYS A 170 -17.04 5.60 12.59
CA LYS A 170 -18.49 5.56 12.39
C LYS A 170 -18.91 6.34 11.14
N GLU A 171 -20.06 5.94 10.57
CA GLU A 171 -20.67 6.68 9.47
C GLU A 171 -21.13 8.07 9.92
N VAL A 172 -20.91 9.06 9.06
CA VAL A 172 -21.33 10.45 9.28
C VAL A 172 -22.35 10.80 8.19
N LYS A 173 -23.56 11.17 8.59
CA LYS A 173 -24.57 11.68 7.67
C LYS A 173 -24.27 13.14 7.35
N LEU A 174 -24.14 13.46 6.08
CA LEU A 174 -23.89 14.83 5.62
C LEU A 174 -25.20 15.61 5.60
N GLU A 175 -25.34 16.56 6.52
CA GLU A 175 -26.47 17.49 6.56
C GLU A 175 -26.24 18.70 5.66
N ASN A 176 -27.31 19.39 5.25
CA ASN A 176 -27.19 20.60 4.44
C ASN A 176 -26.33 21.65 5.16
N GLY A 177 -25.32 22.20 4.46
CA GLY A 177 -24.42 23.20 5.02
C GLY A 177 -23.20 22.65 5.77
N TRP A 178 -22.95 21.34 5.74
CA TRP A 178 -21.73 20.73 6.32
C TRP A 178 -20.44 21.29 5.68
N LYS A 179 -20.46 21.51 4.36
CA LYS A 179 -19.33 21.98 3.56
C LYS A 179 -18.96 23.41 3.94
N LYS A 180 -17.68 23.63 4.25
CA LYS A 180 -17.11 24.95 4.56
C LYS A 180 -16.21 25.47 3.44
N SER A 181 -15.47 24.58 2.79
CA SER A 181 -14.63 24.88 1.64
C SER A 181 -14.55 23.66 0.73
N GLY A 182 -14.04 23.86 -0.48
CA GLY A 182 -13.80 22.77 -1.43
C GLY A 182 -12.88 23.21 -2.55
N ASN A 183 -12.19 22.24 -3.13
CA ASN A 183 -11.36 22.40 -4.32
C ASN A 183 -11.70 21.28 -5.32
N ASN A 184 -10.90 21.13 -6.38
CA ASN A 184 -11.15 20.11 -7.40
C ASN A 184 -10.89 18.66 -6.91
N VAL A 185 -10.19 18.47 -5.78
CA VAL A 185 -9.79 17.17 -5.22
C VAL A 185 -10.71 16.74 -4.09
N TYR A 186 -11.05 17.65 -3.17
CA TYR A 186 -11.90 17.35 -2.03
C TYR A 186 -12.73 18.56 -1.56
N ASP A 187 -13.81 18.24 -0.87
CA ASP A 187 -14.64 19.12 -0.08
C ASP A 187 -14.35 18.90 1.41
N ILE A 188 -14.29 19.99 2.18
CA ILE A 188 -14.02 19.94 3.62
C ILE A 188 -15.08 20.70 4.42
N GLY A 189 -15.43 20.15 5.57
CA GLY A 189 -16.46 20.71 6.42
C GLY A 189 -16.49 20.11 7.82
N VAL A 190 -17.57 20.40 8.54
CA VAL A 190 -17.76 19.94 9.92
C VAL A 190 -19.18 19.40 10.09
N VAL A 191 -19.29 18.24 10.75
CA VAL A 191 -20.55 17.66 11.21
C VAL A 191 -20.41 17.34 12.69
N GLY A 192 -21.09 18.12 13.54
CA GLY A 192 -20.98 18.03 15.00
C GLY A 192 -19.54 18.22 15.49
N GLU A 193 -18.96 17.16 16.09
CA GLU A 193 -17.59 17.13 16.61
C GLU A 193 -16.54 16.56 15.63
N THR A 194 -16.93 16.32 14.38
CA THR A 194 -16.09 15.63 13.39
C THR A 194 -15.82 16.51 12.19
N ILE A 195 -14.54 16.66 11.84
CA ILE A 195 -14.11 17.24 10.57
C ILE A 195 -14.38 16.20 9.48
N VAL A 196 -15.06 16.60 8.42
CA VAL A 196 -15.35 15.71 7.29
C VAL A 196 -14.58 16.19 6.07
N VAL A 197 -13.83 15.28 5.46
CA VAL A 197 -13.19 15.45 4.16
C VAL A 197 -13.83 14.48 3.20
N ARG A 198 -14.46 14.98 2.14
CA ARG A 198 -15.06 14.18 1.08
C ARG A 198 -14.27 14.37 -0.21
N PHE A 199 -13.76 13.29 -0.78
CA PHE A 199 -13.15 13.34 -2.11
C PHE A 199 -14.22 13.45 -3.19
N ASN A 200 -13.92 14.25 -4.21
CA ASN A 200 -14.85 14.54 -5.32
C ASN A 200 -14.92 13.42 -6.35
#